data_AF-A0A955TNW3-F1
#
_entry.id   AF-A0A955TNW3-F1
#
_cell.length_a   1.000
_cell.length_b   1.000
_cell.length_c   1.000
_cell.angle_alpha   90.00
_cell.angle_beta   90.00
_cell.angle_gamma   90.00
#
_symmetry.space_group_name_H-M   'P 1'
#
loop_
_entity.id
_entity.type
_entity.pdbx_description
1 polymer ?
#
loop_
_entity_poly.entity_id
_entity_poly.type
_entity_poly.pdbx_seq_one_letter_code
_entity_poly.pdbx_strand_id
1 'polypeptide(L)'
;MNEALSGYEKAAILLLAIGEASAVEVLKALDQKDIRQIGAYLGAMVNVGQDEHRMVLKEYMELAGASGLSVEGKVYLAKILTSALGKDKARRILNSLNTSENAGFETLKSLDAASIANLLAFEHPQTGALILANLESDQAGQILSLLPPYKRDAIVYRLATTEEVSPNMLEELNWVLQEELRLGSS
;
A
#
# COMPACT_ATOMS: atom_id res chain seq x y z
N MET A 1 33.55 2.03 -31.32
CA MET A 1 32.60 1.57 -32.35
C MET A 1 31.44 0.97 -31.57
N ASN A 2 30.36 1.73 -31.34
CA ASN A 2 29.20 1.21 -30.60
C ASN A 2 28.36 0.41 -31.60
N GLU A 3 28.68 -0.87 -31.76
CA GLU A 3 27.72 -1.82 -32.31
C GLU A 3 26.54 -1.87 -31.33
N ALA A 4 25.32 -1.71 -31.85
CA ALA A 4 24.13 -1.79 -31.02
C ALA A 4 24.03 -3.21 -30.46
N LEU A 5 24.12 -3.34 -29.14
CA LEU A 5 24.03 -4.63 -28.45
C LEU A 5 22.75 -5.36 -28.86
N SER A 6 22.89 -6.63 -29.22
CA SER A 6 21.76 -7.51 -29.51
C SER A 6 20.96 -7.82 -28.24
N GLY A 7 19.72 -8.29 -28.40
CA GLY A 7 18.88 -8.68 -27.26
C GLY A 7 19.52 -9.76 -26.37
N TYR A 8 20.22 -10.72 -26.97
CA TYR A 8 20.91 -11.78 -26.21
C TYR A 8 22.14 -11.26 -25.44
N GLU A 9 22.88 -10.31 -26.00
CA GLU A 9 23.99 -9.64 -25.29
C GLU A 9 23.48 -8.82 -24.12
N LYS A 10 22.42 -8.04 -24.33
CA LYS A 10 21.76 -7.29 -23.24
C LYS A 10 21.23 -8.23 -22.15
N ALA A 11 20.61 -9.34 -22.52
CA ALA A 11 20.14 -10.34 -21.55
C ALA A 11 21.29 -10.94 -20.75
N ALA A 12 22.41 -11.30 -21.38
CA ALA A 12 23.61 -11.79 -20.70
C ALA A 12 24.18 -10.75 -19.71
N ILE A 13 24.27 -9.48 -20.11
CA ILE A 13 24.70 -8.38 -19.23
C ILE A 13 23.74 -8.22 -18.04
N LEU A 14 22.42 -8.29 -18.27
CA LEU A 14 21.42 -8.17 -17.20
C LEU A 14 21.51 -9.33 -16.21
N LEU A 15 21.71 -10.58 -16.68
CA LEU A 15 21.86 -11.75 -15.81
C LEU A 15 23.08 -11.61 -14.88
N LEU A 16 24.19 -11.05 -15.36
CA LEU A 16 25.35 -10.73 -14.52
C LEU A 16 25.01 -9.67 -13.47
N ALA A 17 24.24 -8.64 -13.86
CA ALA A 17 23.88 -7.53 -12.99
C ALA A 17 22.95 -7.91 -11.82
N ILE A 18 21.97 -8.80 -12.06
CA ILE A 18 20.98 -9.22 -11.06
C ILE A 18 21.50 -10.31 -10.10
N GLY A 19 22.70 -10.85 -10.37
CA GLY A 19 23.35 -11.88 -9.57
C GLY A 19 22.81 -13.30 -9.80
N GLU A 20 23.60 -14.29 -9.37
CA GLU A 20 23.39 -15.72 -9.65
C GLU A 20 22.00 -16.22 -9.24
N ALA A 21 21.56 -15.92 -8.02
CA ALA A 21 20.28 -16.40 -7.50
C ALA A 21 19.09 -15.95 -8.35
N SER A 22 19.08 -14.68 -8.77
CA SER A 22 18.03 -14.12 -9.63
C SER A 22 18.14 -14.65 -11.06
N ALA A 23 19.36 -14.78 -11.58
CA ALA A 23 19.62 -15.29 -12.92
C ALA A 23 19.13 -16.74 -13.09
N VAL A 24 19.29 -17.59 -12.07
CA VAL A 24 18.76 -18.96 -12.08
C VAL A 24 17.24 -18.99 -12.28
N GLU A 25 16.50 -18.13 -11.59
CA GLU A 25 15.03 -18.08 -11.74
C GLU A 25 14.60 -17.61 -13.13
N VAL A 26 15.33 -16.65 -13.72
CA VAL A 26 15.09 -16.22 -15.10
C VAL A 26 15.36 -17.36 -16.08
N LEU A 27 16.51 -18.05 -15.96
CA LEU A 27 16.89 -19.14 -16.86
C LEU A 27 15.90 -20.32 -16.81
N LYS A 28 15.28 -20.61 -15.66
CA LYS A 28 14.24 -21.64 -15.54
C LYS A 28 12.99 -21.37 -16.39
N ALA A 29 12.72 -20.10 -16.70
CA ALA A 29 11.56 -19.69 -17.49
C ALA A 29 11.84 -19.64 -19.00
N LEU A 30 13.09 -19.79 -19.43
CA LEU A 30 13.50 -19.70 -20.84
C LEU A 30 13.54 -21.08 -21.50
N ASP A 31 13.39 -21.10 -22.82
CA ASP A 31 13.55 -22.32 -23.59
C ASP A 31 15.04 -22.68 -23.78
N GLN A 32 15.29 -23.91 -24.22
CA GLN A 32 16.66 -24.41 -24.38
C GLN A 32 17.45 -23.67 -25.48
N LYS A 33 16.77 -23.06 -26.46
CA LYS A 33 17.42 -22.31 -27.53
C LYS A 33 17.94 -20.98 -26.98
N ASP A 34 17.12 -20.26 -26.23
CA ASP A 34 17.47 -18.97 -25.63
C ASP A 34 18.59 -19.12 -24.60
N ILE A 35 18.51 -20.13 -23.73
CA ILE A 35 19.57 -20.44 -22.76
C ILE A 35 20.92 -20.65 -23.46
N ARG A 36 20.93 -21.37 -24.60
CA ARG A 36 22.18 -21.60 -25.37
C ARG A 36 22.73 -20.32 -25.97
N GLN A 37 21.87 -19.45 -26.53
CA GLN A 37 22.30 -18.18 -27.11
C GLN A 37 22.88 -17.27 -26.03
N ILE A 38 22.16 -17.06 -24.93
CA ILE A 38 22.59 -16.23 -23.80
C ILE A 38 23.88 -16.79 -23.19
N GLY A 39 23.96 -18.12 -23.01
CA GLY A 39 25.14 -18.80 -22.49
C GLY A 39 26.39 -18.64 -23.34
N ALA A 40 26.25 -18.61 -24.68
CA ALA A 40 27.37 -18.36 -25.58
C ALA A 40 27.95 -16.95 -25.38
N TYR A 41 27.08 -15.95 -25.20
CA TYR A 41 27.51 -14.58 -24.90
C TYR A 41 28.13 -14.47 -23.50
N LEU A 42 27.52 -15.06 -22.47
CA LEU A 42 28.09 -15.09 -21.11
C LEU A 42 29.49 -15.72 -21.07
N GLY A 43 29.71 -16.81 -21.82
CA GLY A 43 31.01 -17.48 -21.88
C GLY A 43 32.07 -16.74 -22.70
N ALA A 44 31.66 -15.91 -23.67
CA ALA A 44 32.55 -15.11 -24.50
C ALA A 44 32.86 -13.72 -23.92
N MET A 45 32.08 -13.24 -22.94
CA MET A 45 32.29 -11.95 -22.30
C MET A 45 33.52 -11.98 -21.39
N VAL A 46 34.55 -11.21 -21.76
CA VAL A 46 35.78 -11.06 -20.98
C VAL A 46 35.70 -9.87 -20.02
N ASN A 47 35.05 -8.79 -20.43
CA ASN A 47 34.84 -7.60 -19.61
C ASN A 47 33.66 -6.81 -20.16
N VAL A 48 32.68 -6.49 -19.31
CA VAL A 48 31.55 -5.62 -19.68
C VAL A 48 31.89 -4.19 -19.30
N GLY A 49 31.82 -3.26 -20.24
CA GLY A 49 32.09 -1.86 -19.97
C GLY A 49 31.08 -1.27 -18.98
N GLN A 50 31.53 -0.40 -18.06
CA GLN A 50 30.65 0.30 -17.12
C GLN A 50 29.48 1.03 -17.83
N ASP A 51 29.73 1.60 -19.01
CA ASP A 51 28.72 2.31 -19.79
C ASP A 51 27.68 1.35 -20.41
N GLU A 52 28.09 0.17 -20.87
CA GLU A 52 27.18 -0.86 -21.41
C GLU A 52 26.30 -1.42 -20.28
N HIS A 53 26.90 -1.70 -19.13
CA HIS A 53 26.19 -2.17 -17.94
C HIS A 53 25.12 -1.16 -17.50
N ARG A 54 25.46 0.13 -17.43
CA ARG A 54 24.52 1.21 -17.09
C ARG A 54 23.41 1.37 -18.13
N MET A 55 23.74 1.22 -19.42
CA MET A 55 22.78 1.33 -20.51
C MET A 55 21.72 0.23 -20.42
N VAL A 56 22.14 -1.03 -20.26
CA VAL A 56 21.23 -2.18 -20.15
C VAL A 56 20.32 -2.07 -18.92
N LEU A 57 20.86 -1.66 -17.77
CA LEU A 57 20.06 -1.47 -16.56
C LEU A 57 19.03 -0.33 -16.70
N LYS A 58 19.41 0.77 -17.37
CA LYS A 58 18.49 1.87 -17.63
C LYS A 58 17.33 1.44 -18.53
N GLU A 59 17.64 0.76 -19.63
CA GLU A 59 16.63 0.22 -20.55
C GLU A 59 15.71 -0.78 -19.85
N TYR A 60 16.27 -1.67 -19.01
CA TYR A 60 15.48 -2.57 -18.17
C TYR A 60 14.54 -1.81 -17.23
N MET A 61 15.03 -0.78 -16.53
CA MET A 61 14.21 0.02 -15.62
C MET A 61 13.10 0.80 -16.34
N GLU A 62 13.35 1.29 -17.56
CA GLU A 62 12.32 1.96 -18.37
C GLU A 62 11.24 0.98 -18.82
N LEU A 63 11.61 -0.25 -19.20
CA LEU A 63 10.67 -1.31 -19.56
C LEU A 63 9.91 -1.86 -18.34
N ALA A 64 10.59 -2.05 -17.21
CA ALA A 64 10.01 -2.52 -15.96
C ALA A 64 9.09 -1.47 -15.32
N GLY A 65 9.48 -0.19 -15.38
CA GLY A 65 8.75 0.94 -14.82
C GLY A 65 7.40 1.23 -15.48
N ALA A 66 7.11 0.65 -16.66
CA ALA A 66 5.78 0.66 -17.27
C ALA A 66 4.77 -0.23 -16.50
N SER A 67 5.26 -1.09 -15.59
CA SER A 67 4.47 -1.99 -14.74
C SER A 67 4.39 -1.41 -13.34
N GLY A 68 3.41 -0.54 -13.08
CA GLY A 68 3.19 0.19 -11.82
C GLY A 68 3.77 -0.43 -10.52
N LEU A 69 4.88 0.13 -10.04
CA LEU A 69 5.61 -0.22 -8.82
C LEU A 69 4.78 -0.22 -7.51
N SER A 70 3.61 0.42 -7.50
CA SER A 70 2.85 0.67 -6.27
C SER A 70 2.14 -0.58 -5.72
N VAL A 71 1.59 -1.44 -6.59
CA VAL A 71 0.92 -2.69 -6.17
C VAL A 71 1.94 -3.79 -5.89
N GLU A 72 3.04 -3.83 -6.65
CA GLU A 72 4.12 -4.79 -6.45
C GLU A 72 4.92 -4.51 -5.19
N GLY A 73 5.10 -3.24 -4.79
CA GLY A 73 5.87 -2.87 -3.60
C GLY A 73 5.34 -3.50 -2.29
N LYS A 74 4.02 -3.52 -2.08
CA LYS A 74 3.41 -4.14 -0.88
C LYS A 74 3.58 -5.67 -0.88
N VAL A 75 3.37 -6.30 -2.04
CA VAL A 75 3.53 -7.76 -2.21
C VAL A 75 5.00 -8.17 -2.04
N TYR A 76 5.91 -7.38 -2.62
CA TYR A 76 7.35 -7.57 -2.54
C TYR A 76 7.87 -7.39 -1.12
N LEU A 77 7.46 -6.31 -0.42
CA LEU A 77 7.78 -6.09 0.98
C LEU A 77 7.27 -7.23 1.86
N ALA A 78 6.05 -7.72 1.62
CA ALA A 78 5.50 -8.85 2.36
C ALA A 78 6.32 -10.13 2.17
N LYS A 79 6.77 -10.40 0.93
CA LYS A 79 7.68 -11.52 0.63
C LYS A 79 9.03 -11.36 1.33
N ILE A 80 9.66 -10.18 1.23
CA ILE A 80 10.95 -9.90 1.88
C ILE A 80 10.86 -10.08 3.40
N LEU A 81 9.88 -9.45 4.04
CA LEU A 81 9.72 -9.51 5.49
C LEU A 81 9.46 -10.94 5.97
N THR A 82 8.65 -11.70 5.22
CA THR A 82 8.37 -13.11 5.54
C THR A 82 9.62 -13.97 5.44
N SER A 83 10.42 -13.79 4.39
CA SER A 83 11.67 -14.53 4.19
C SER A 83 12.76 -14.16 5.21
N ALA A 84 12.85 -12.88 5.59
CA ALA A 84 13.90 -12.39 6.49
C ALA A 84 13.58 -12.62 7.98
N LEU A 85 12.31 -12.53 8.39
CA LEU A 85 11.91 -12.46 9.80
C LEU A 85 10.97 -13.59 10.23
N GLY A 86 10.49 -14.40 9.28
CA GLY A 86 9.45 -15.39 9.50
C GLY A 86 8.05 -14.79 9.50
N LYS A 87 7.05 -15.63 9.22
CA LYS A 87 5.64 -15.23 9.00
C LYS A 87 5.07 -14.37 10.12
N ASP A 88 5.30 -14.72 11.38
CA ASP A 88 4.66 -14.03 12.52
C ASP A 88 5.18 -12.61 12.73
N LYS A 89 6.51 -12.41 12.64
CA LYS A 89 7.12 -11.06 12.75
C LYS A 89 6.80 -10.20 11.54
N ALA A 90 6.85 -10.78 10.34
CA ALA A 90 6.46 -10.11 9.11
C ALA A 90 5.02 -9.59 9.18
N ARG A 91 4.08 -10.44 9.65
CA ARG A 91 2.67 -10.08 9.80
C ARG A 91 2.45 -8.91 10.77
N ARG A 92 3.17 -8.89 11.90
CA ARG A 92 3.10 -7.75 12.86
C ARG A 92 3.58 -6.44 12.23
N ILE A 93 4.71 -6.47 11.52
CA ILE A 93 5.27 -5.28 10.86
C ILE A 93 4.36 -4.82 9.73
N LEU A 94 3.90 -5.73 8.86
CA LEU A 94 2.96 -5.40 7.79
C LEU A 94 1.65 -4.81 8.34
N ASN A 95 1.12 -5.38 9.43
CA ASN A 95 -0.07 -4.84 10.09
C ASN A 95 0.16 -3.42 10.63
N SER A 96 1.34 -3.13 11.20
CA SER A 96 1.69 -1.76 11.63
C SER A 96 1.87 -0.77 10.48
N LEU A 97 2.24 -1.26 9.28
CA LEU A 97 2.35 -0.44 8.07
C LEU A 97 1.00 -0.25 7.36
N ASN A 98 0.03 -1.12 7.62
CA ASN A 98 -1.35 -1.01 7.11
C ASN A 98 -2.23 -0.05 7.95
N THR A 99 -1.67 0.62 8.95
CA THR A 99 -2.39 1.53 9.86
C THR A 99 -2.80 2.88 9.21
N SER A 100 -2.70 3.06 7.90
CA SER A 100 -2.72 4.40 7.30
C SER A 100 -3.68 4.59 6.12
N GLU A 101 -4.95 4.18 6.26
CA GLU A 101 -6.05 4.85 5.52
C GLU A 101 -7.29 5.07 6.42
N ASN A 102 -7.65 4.14 7.32
CA ASN A 102 -8.89 4.24 8.14
C ASN A 102 -8.72 3.99 9.66
N ALA A 103 -7.51 4.00 10.21
CA ALA A 103 -7.30 3.56 11.61
C ALA A 103 -8.01 4.43 12.67
N GLY A 104 -8.33 5.69 12.40
CA GLY A 104 -9.19 6.51 13.27
C GLY A 104 -10.62 5.95 13.32
N PHE A 105 -11.21 5.66 12.17
CA PHE A 105 -12.54 5.05 12.08
C PHE A 105 -12.58 3.61 12.62
N GLU A 106 -11.55 2.80 12.39
CA GLU A 106 -11.46 1.45 12.95
C GLU A 106 -11.40 1.47 14.49
N THR A 107 -10.77 2.49 15.07
CA THR A 107 -10.77 2.66 16.53
C THR A 107 -12.17 2.97 17.05
N LEU A 108 -12.95 3.81 16.33
CA LEU A 108 -14.35 4.11 16.70
C LEU A 108 -15.24 2.86 16.71
N LYS A 109 -15.02 1.90 15.79
CA LYS A 109 -15.77 0.64 15.78
C LYS A 109 -15.59 -0.18 17.06
N SER A 110 -14.48 0.01 17.78
CA SER A 110 -14.19 -0.69 19.04
C SER A 110 -14.73 0.01 20.29
N LEU A 111 -15.17 1.27 20.17
CA LEU A 111 -15.72 2.04 21.30
C LEU A 111 -17.20 1.75 21.52
N ASP A 112 -17.63 1.86 22.78
CA ASP A 112 -19.04 1.75 23.13
C ASP A 112 -19.83 2.99 22.65
N ALA A 113 -21.13 2.79 22.40
CA ALA A 113 -22.00 3.82 21.84
C ALA A 113 -22.08 5.09 22.72
N ALA A 114 -21.95 4.97 24.05
CA ALA A 114 -22.01 6.12 24.95
C ALA A 114 -20.75 6.99 24.83
N SER A 115 -19.57 6.39 24.73
CA SER A 115 -18.32 7.12 24.48
C SER A 115 -18.37 7.91 23.17
N ILE A 116 -18.87 7.31 22.10
CA ILE A 116 -19.01 7.99 20.81
C ILE A 116 -20.08 9.09 20.88
N ALA A 117 -21.22 8.85 21.55
CA ALA A 117 -22.25 9.86 21.72
C ALA A 117 -21.74 11.10 22.49
N ASN A 118 -20.90 10.91 23.50
CA ASN A 118 -20.27 12.01 24.25
C ASN A 118 -19.32 12.83 23.38
N LEU A 119 -18.52 12.17 22.52
CA LEU A 119 -17.68 12.84 21.54
C LEU A 119 -18.54 13.67 20.58
N LEU A 120 -19.57 13.06 20.01
CA LEU A 120 -20.45 13.72 19.04
C LEU A 120 -21.29 14.86 19.62
N ALA A 121 -21.51 14.90 20.93
CA ALA A 121 -22.26 15.96 21.59
C ALA A 121 -21.64 17.35 21.33
N PHE A 122 -20.31 17.44 21.24
CA PHE A 122 -19.57 18.68 21.04
C PHE A 122 -19.16 18.94 19.58
N GLU A 123 -19.26 17.93 18.71
CA GLU A 123 -18.80 18.00 17.32
C GLU A 123 -19.73 18.73 16.35
N HIS A 124 -19.23 19.18 15.20
CA HIS A 124 -20.11 19.75 14.16
C HIS A 124 -21.05 18.65 13.57
N PRO A 125 -22.33 18.94 13.25
CA PRO A 125 -23.26 17.94 12.72
C PRO A 125 -22.78 17.22 11.45
N GLN A 126 -21.96 17.89 10.63
CA GLN A 126 -21.34 17.27 9.46
C GLN A 126 -20.31 16.20 9.85
N THR A 127 -19.45 16.47 10.83
CA THR A 127 -18.47 15.52 11.37
C THR A 127 -19.18 14.30 11.95
N GLY A 128 -20.25 14.53 12.72
CA GLY A 128 -21.08 13.45 13.26
C GLY A 128 -21.72 12.59 12.17
N ALA A 129 -22.22 13.20 11.09
CA ALA A 129 -22.78 12.45 9.96
C ALA A 129 -21.71 11.59 9.25
N LEU A 130 -20.50 12.12 9.05
CA LEU A 130 -19.38 11.38 8.46
C LEU A 130 -18.94 10.20 9.33
N ILE A 131 -18.87 10.41 10.64
CA ILE A 131 -18.54 9.34 11.60
C ILE A 131 -19.60 8.24 11.53
N LEU A 132 -20.89 8.59 11.65
CA LEU A 132 -21.97 7.61 11.63
C LEU A 132 -22.10 6.88 10.29
N ALA A 133 -21.79 7.54 9.16
CA ALA A 133 -21.78 6.91 7.84
C ALA A 133 -20.72 5.80 7.69
N ASN A 134 -19.71 5.79 8.55
CA ASN A 134 -18.62 4.81 8.55
C ASN A 134 -18.74 3.75 9.66
N LEU A 135 -19.86 3.73 10.40
CA LEU A 135 -20.17 2.75 11.44
C LEU A 135 -21.27 1.78 10.98
N GLU A 136 -21.33 0.61 11.64
CA GLU A 136 -22.39 -0.36 11.44
C GLU A 136 -23.74 0.20 11.90
N SER A 137 -24.82 -0.13 11.19
CA SER A 137 -26.16 0.46 11.41
C SER A 137 -26.67 0.30 12.84
N ASP A 138 -26.39 -0.83 13.47
CA ASP A 138 -26.81 -1.11 14.86
C ASP A 138 -26.11 -0.17 15.86
N GLN A 139 -24.81 0.05 15.70
CA GLN A 139 -24.04 0.95 16.56
C GLN A 139 -24.45 2.41 16.33
N ALA A 140 -24.62 2.81 15.06
CA ALA A 140 -25.08 4.15 14.70
C ALA A 140 -26.46 4.47 15.29
N GLY A 141 -27.41 3.51 15.24
CA GLY A 141 -28.73 3.64 15.85
C GLY A 141 -28.67 3.82 17.37
N GLN A 142 -27.81 3.06 18.05
CA GLN A 142 -27.58 3.21 19.49
C GLN A 142 -27.01 4.60 19.82
N ILE A 143 -25.99 5.07 19.08
CA ILE A 143 -25.40 6.40 19.28
C ILE A 143 -26.46 7.49 19.11
N LEU A 144 -27.27 7.43 18.04
CA LEU A 144 -28.34 8.40 17.79
C LEU A 144 -29.37 8.43 18.91
N SER A 145 -29.65 7.29 19.56
CA SER A 145 -30.59 7.23 20.69
C SER A 145 -30.09 7.92 21.96
N LEU A 146 -28.77 8.07 22.10
CA LEU A 146 -28.11 8.70 23.24
C LEU A 146 -27.88 10.21 23.04
N LEU A 147 -28.05 10.73 21.83
CA LEU A 147 -27.84 12.14 21.51
C LEU A 147 -29.05 13.02 21.88
N PRO A 148 -28.83 14.29 22.27
CA PRO A 148 -29.90 15.26 22.45
C PRO A 148 -30.73 15.43 21.16
N PRO A 149 -32.07 15.60 21.23
CA PRO A 149 -32.94 15.64 20.05
C PRO A 149 -32.49 16.64 18.97
N TYR A 150 -32.14 17.86 19.38
CA TYR A 150 -31.68 18.90 18.43
C TYR A 150 -30.41 18.48 17.66
N LYS A 151 -29.50 17.74 18.31
CA LYS A 151 -28.24 17.30 17.75
C LYS A 151 -28.45 16.12 16.81
N ARG A 152 -29.23 15.14 17.28
CA ARG A 152 -29.63 13.96 16.53
C ARG A 152 -30.30 14.36 15.21
N ASP A 153 -31.29 15.25 15.27
CA ASP A 153 -32.07 15.64 14.10
C ASP A 153 -31.20 16.36 13.05
N ALA A 154 -30.26 17.21 13.50
CA ALA A 154 -29.30 17.87 12.62
C ALA A 154 -28.32 16.88 11.95
N ILE A 155 -27.81 15.89 12.68
CA ILE A 155 -26.91 14.85 12.15
C ILE A 155 -27.63 13.96 11.16
N VAL A 156 -28.85 13.50 11.49
CA VAL A 156 -29.66 12.65 10.61
C VAL A 156 -30.02 13.37 9.31
N TYR A 157 -30.38 14.66 9.39
CA TYR A 157 -30.61 15.46 8.19
C TYR A 157 -29.38 15.48 7.29
N ARG A 158 -28.18 15.73 7.85
CA ARG A 158 -26.93 15.69 7.07
C ARG A 158 -26.65 14.31 6.48
N LEU A 159 -26.85 13.25 7.25
CA LEU A 159 -26.67 11.88 6.76
C LEU A 159 -27.56 11.58 5.55
N ALA A 160 -28.80 12.08 5.57
CA ALA A 160 -29.78 11.90 4.48
C ALA A 160 -29.52 12.79 3.25
N THR A 161 -28.86 13.94 3.41
CA THR A 161 -28.67 14.93 2.33
C THR A 161 -27.22 15.08 1.86
N THR A 162 -26.28 14.30 2.38
CA THR A 162 -24.87 14.42 1.97
C THR A 162 -24.67 13.76 0.62
N GLU A 163 -24.58 14.58 -0.43
CA GLU A 163 -24.21 14.16 -1.79
C GLU A 163 -22.70 14.32 -1.94
N GLU A 164 -21.98 13.19 -1.81
CA GLU A 164 -20.53 13.02 -1.98
C GLU A 164 -19.61 13.74 -0.97
N VAL A 165 -18.80 12.93 -0.28
CA VAL A 165 -17.74 13.40 0.63
C VAL A 165 -16.42 13.33 -0.12
N SER A 166 -15.66 14.43 -0.15
CA SER A 166 -14.35 14.41 -0.79
C SER A 166 -13.38 13.47 -0.03
N PRO A 167 -12.57 12.67 -0.75
CA PRO A 167 -11.58 11.78 -0.12
C PRO A 167 -10.65 12.51 0.87
N ASN A 168 -10.24 13.73 0.53
CA ASN A 168 -9.36 14.55 1.37
C ASN A 168 -9.99 14.87 2.75
N MET A 169 -11.30 15.09 2.82
CA MET A 169 -11.99 15.34 4.10
C MET A 169 -12.05 14.08 4.98
N LEU A 170 -12.17 12.90 4.37
CA LEU A 170 -12.16 11.63 5.11
C LEU A 170 -10.77 11.34 5.69
N GLU A 171 -9.71 11.64 4.95
CA GLU A 171 -8.34 11.52 5.44
C GLU A 171 -8.04 12.47 6.61
N GLU A 172 -8.46 13.74 6.49
CA GLU A 172 -8.31 14.72 7.57
C GLU A 172 -9.06 14.30 8.83
N LEU A 173 -10.32 13.86 8.68
CA LEU A 173 -11.12 13.36 9.79
C LEU A 173 -10.49 12.11 10.43
N ASN A 174 -9.98 11.19 9.62
CA ASN A 174 -9.29 10.01 10.11
C ASN A 174 -8.04 10.37 10.94
N TRP A 175 -7.28 11.40 10.55
CA TRP A 175 -6.14 11.89 11.32
C TRP A 175 -6.56 12.53 12.65
N VAL A 176 -7.57 13.40 12.64
CA VAL A 176 -8.09 14.03 13.87
C VAL A 176 -8.61 12.98 14.85
N LEU A 177 -9.34 11.97 14.37
CA LEU A 177 -9.83 10.86 15.19
C LEU A 177 -8.68 10.08 15.83
N GLN A 178 -7.58 9.85 15.13
CA GLN A 178 -6.41 9.19 15.73
C GLN A 178 -5.81 10.01 16.87
N GLU A 179 -5.71 11.33 16.71
CA GLU A 179 -5.08 12.18 17.72
C GLU A 179 -5.96 12.32 18.97
N GLU A 180 -7.26 12.54 18.81
CA GLU A 180 -8.21 12.64 19.93
C GLU A 180 -8.29 11.33 20.73
N LEU A 181 -8.32 10.19 20.05
CA LEU A 181 -8.40 8.87 20.72
C LEU A 181 -7.08 8.47 21.38
N ARG A 182 -5.95 8.96 20.88
CA ARG A 182 -4.63 8.82 21.53
C ARG A 182 -4.55 9.63 22.82
N LEU A 183 -5.17 10.81 22.86
CA LEU A 183 -5.17 11.69 24.04
C LEU A 183 -6.17 11.24 25.10
N GLY A 184 -7.33 10.70 24.72
CA GLY A 184 -8.34 10.19 25.65
C GLY A 184 -8.03 8.83 26.30
N SER A 185 -6.93 8.17 25.90
CA SER A 185 -6.47 6.89 26.44
C SER A 185 -5.29 7.01 27.42
N SER A 186 -4.87 8.24 27.76
CA SER A 186 -3.88 8.58 28.80
C SER A 186 -4.56 9.16 30.04
#